data_AF-A0A7D5V4U1-F1
#
_entry.id   AF-A0A7D5V4U1-F1
#
_cell.length_a   1.000
_cell.length_b   1.000
_cell.length_c   1.000
_cell.angle_alpha   90.00
_cell.angle_beta   90.00
_cell.angle_gamma   90.00
#
_symmetry.space_group_name_H-M   'P 1'
#
loop_
_entity.id
_entity.type
_entity.pdbx_description
1 polymer ?
#
loop_
_entity_poly.entity_id
_entity_poly.type
_entity_poly.pdbx_seq_one_letter_code
_entity_poly.pdbx_strand_id
1 'polypeptide(L)'
;MAIQRQIPMIIVLVLGFTVRSFGLATLLFLFTMGFVASIDVLTADVKGLQSLLGQGHVTSRSLVESYLAQIDRHDGYLHAMIQITPTHLLSERAGQMDRERRAGSIRGPLHGIPIIIKASVLGKSTTALGGSMMPSGWSAVGGQTQSAYVRGGLDPDDSKDGHSNPSGSSTGSAVAVSAGYAPVSIGAETDGSLICPAGRASLYTIKPGIGFVPQDGIVPISSHFDSAGPMAKTVYDLVVVLDAIRSNQGSKSLVHNITGSWEDISVGTLDPEVWKYPDTIMKPVTEATEQILRDINGAYDIIKGKAKRFAANVPLATPDSFELDGENSETVIIQTDLKTQLNSFLQDLNESKVRSLEDIIYFNKQHADQELPTHHPRQDLFIEAQERHVSVQDYNRHLKHLENAARGDGVDHILQQYEVDVIIGPADSFLTSMATGSGYPVAGMPLSYLDFNGRAFGLAAIAGQNQEALLVKDHVIVFKGSLVLAPFAEDMVHHDAEISVTGGFFISAVVEAVVEELDAGVVSANFGEVAVTFGQ
;
A
#
# COMPACT_ATOMS: atom_id res chain seq x y z
N MET A 1 80.21 27.34 -7.75
CA MET A 1 79.75 28.14 -6.58
C MET A 1 78.24 27.90 -6.47
N ALA A 2 77.81 26.86 -5.74
CA ALA A 2 77.48 26.86 -4.29
C ALA A 2 76.23 27.71 -4.03
N ILE A 3 75.10 27.20 -3.51
CA ILE A 3 74.81 26.63 -2.17
C ILE A 3 73.47 25.86 -2.32
N GLN A 4 73.26 24.56 -2.06
CA GLN A 4 73.36 23.68 -0.88
C GLN A 4 72.34 23.96 0.27
N ARG A 5 71.35 23.07 0.45
CA ARG A 5 70.63 22.72 1.71
C ARG A 5 69.73 21.49 1.43
N GLN A 6 70.25 20.26 1.51
CA GLN A 6 70.26 19.32 2.65
C GLN A 6 68.88 18.88 3.18
N ILE A 7 68.56 17.62 2.86
CA ILE A 7 67.63 16.68 3.50
C ILE A 7 68.41 15.92 4.60
N PRO A 8 67.80 15.60 5.74
CA PRO A 8 68.14 14.40 6.53
C PRO A 8 66.86 13.55 6.75
N MET A 9 66.70 12.37 6.16
CA MET A 9 67.16 11.05 6.63
C MET A 9 67.82 10.98 8.02
N ILE A 10 67.14 10.27 8.96
CA ILE A 10 67.51 9.69 10.28
C ILE A 10 66.21 9.83 11.11
N ILE A 11 65.44 8.79 11.46
CA ILE A 11 65.78 7.64 12.31
C ILE A 11 65.07 6.37 11.79
N VAL A 12 65.86 5.42 11.28
CA VAL A 12 65.62 3.97 11.35
C VAL A 12 66.37 3.48 12.60
N LEU A 13 65.82 2.47 13.29
CA LEU A 13 66.32 1.82 14.51
C LEU A 13 65.95 2.49 15.86
N VAL A 14 64.68 2.35 16.25
CA VAL A 14 64.36 1.65 17.50
C VAL A 14 63.35 0.56 17.16
N LEU A 15 63.91 -0.60 16.84
CA LEU A 15 63.22 -1.85 16.63
C LEU A 15 63.06 -2.52 17.99
N GLY A 16 61.89 -3.09 18.24
CA GLY A 16 61.78 -4.25 19.13
C GLY A 16 61.24 -3.95 20.52
N PHE A 17 60.20 -4.71 20.88
CA PHE A 17 59.55 -4.81 22.19
C PHE A 17 58.45 -3.79 22.50
N THR A 18 57.30 -3.92 21.84
CA THR A 18 55.96 -3.97 22.49
C THR A 18 54.79 -4.20 21.52
N VAL A 19 55.01 -4.72 20.31
CA VAL A 19 53.91 -5.17 19.42
C VAL A 19 53.87 -6.69 19.38
N ARG A 20 53.46 -7.33 20.48
CA ARG A 20 53.17 -8.77 20.45
C ARG A 20 51.97 -9.22 21.29
N SER A 21 51.10 -8.31 21.71
CA SER A 21 49.95 -8.69 22.54
C SER A 21 48.65 -7.90 22.29
N PHE A 22 48.65 -6.85 21.46
CA PHE A 22 47.46 -6.01 21.24
C PHE A 22 46.88 -6.06 19.82
N GLY A 23 47.48 -6.84 18.91
CA GLY A 23 47.00 -6.96 17.53
C GLY A 23 45.83 -7.91 17.32
N LEU A 24 45.66 -8.93 18.18
CA LEU A 24 44.60 -9.92 18.01
C LEU A 24 43.27 -9.50 18.67
N ALA A 25 43.33 -8.79 19.80
CA ALA A 25 42.13 -8.37 20.54
C ALA A 25 41.36 -7.26 19.80
N THR A 26 42.06 -6.32 19.16
CA THR A 26 41.43 -5.23 18.39
C THR A 26 40.90 -5.71 17.03
N LEU A 27 41.57 -6.70 16.41
CA LEU A 27 41.04 -7.37 15.21
C LEU A 27 39.83 -8.27 15.53
N LEU A 28 39.79 -8.92 16.71
CA LEU A 28 38.60 -9.66 17.18
C LEU A 28 37.46 -8.74 17.61
N PHE A 29 37.76 -7.53 18.11
CA PHE A 29 36.74 -6.54 18.46
C PHE A 29 36.04 -5.97 17.21
N LEU A 30 36.79 -5.80 16.11
CA LEU A 30 36.22 -5.44 14.81
C LEU A 30 35.50 -6.60 14.11
N PHE A 31 35.77 -7.86 14.49
CA PHE A 31 35.06 -9.04 13.98
C PHE A 31 33.81 -9.43 14.81
N THR A 32 33.59 -8.82 15.98
CA THR A 32 32.42 -9.08 16.85
C THR A 32 31.34 -8.01 16.75
N MET A 33 31.62 -6.85 16.16
CA MET A 33 30.57 -6.08 15.48
C MET A 33 30.30 -6.79 14.16
N GLY A 34 29.49 -7.85 14.21
CA GLY A 34 28.87 -8.38 13.02
C GLY A 34 28.30 -7.20 12.24
N PHE A 35 28.72 -7.03 10.99
CA PHE A 35 28.00 -6.21 10.03
C PHE A 35 26.57 -6.73 10.05
N VAL A 36 25.69 -6.09 10.84
CA VAL A 36 24.26 -6.33 10.71
C VAL A 36 23.96 -5.82 9.32
N ALA A 37 23.65 -6.72 8.40
CA ALA A 37 23.21 -6.32 7.08
C ALA A 37 21.99 -5.40 7.29
N SER A 38 22.19 -4.10 7.04
CA SER A 38 21.11 -3.13 7.14
C SER A 38 20.16 -3.39 5.98
N ILE A 39 18.93 -3.80 6.30
CA ILE A 39 17.88 -3.86 5.29
C ILE A 39 17.47 -2.42 4.94
N ASP A 40 17.20 -2.18 3.67
CA ASP A 40 16.45 -1.00 3.26
C ASP A 40 14.96 -1.28 3.47
N VAL A 41 14.39 -0.74 4.53
CA VAL A 41 12.98 -0.93 4.90
C VAL A 41 12.00 -0.33 3.87
N LEU A 42 12.48 0.61 3.03
CA LEU A 42 11.69 1.24 1.98
C LEU A 42 11.55 0.37 0.73
N THR A 43 12.48 -0.57 0.50
CA THR A 43 12.45 -1.43 -0.70
C THR A 43 12.37 -2.92 -0.38
N ALA A 44 12.56 -3.32 0.88
CA ALA A 44 12.50 -4.72 1.29
C ALA A 44 11.14 -5.37 0.98
N ASP A 45 11.20 -6.51 0.28
CA ASP A 45 10.07 -7.38 -0.03
C ASP A 45 10.16 -8.70 0.75
N VAL A 46 9.05 -9.44 0.85
CA VAL A 46 8.98 -10.71 1.60
C VAL A 46 9.98 -11.72 1.05
N LYS A 47 10.13 -11.80 -0.28
CA LYS A 47 11.04 -12.75 -0.92
C LYS A 47 12.51 -12.50 -0.54
N GLY A 48 12.97 -11.26 -0.62
CA GLY A 48 14.30 -10.84 -0.22
C GLY A 48 14.54 -11.02 1.27
N LEU A 49 13.59 -10.64 2.11
CA LEU A 49 13.67 -10.83 3.55
C LEU A 49 13.74 -12.31 3.94
N GLN A 50 12.98 -13.19 3.30
CA GLN A 50 13.07 -14.64 3.52
C GLN A 50 14.44 -15.19 3.11
N SER A 51 15.03 -14.69 2.03
CA SER A 51 16.39 -15.05 1.61
C SER A 51 17.42 -14.68 2.67
N LEU A 52 17.37 -13.44 3.18
CA LEU A 52 18.27 -12.95 4.23
C LEU A 52 18.09 -13.73 5.55
N LEU A 53 16.85 -14.03 5.94
CA LEU A 53 16.54 -14.85 7.12
C LEU A 53 17.06 -16.28 6.96
N GLY A 54 16.93 -16.87 5.76
CA GLY A 54 17.40 -18.22 5.44
C GLY A 54 18.93 -18.35 5.46
N GLN A 55 19.63 -17.29 5.05
CA GLN A 55 21.09 -17.21 5.05
C GLN A 55 21.66 -16.80 6.42
N GLY A 56 20.81 -16.38 7.37
CA GLY A 56 21.22 -15.91 8.69
C GLY A 56 21.84 -14.52 8.69
N HIS A 57 21.70 -13.74 7.61
CA HIS A 57 22.15 -12.35 7.53
C HIS A 57 21.31 -11.43 8.42
N VAL A 58 20.04 -11.78 8.64
CA VAL A 58 19.12 -11.10 9.56
C VAL A 58 18.37 -12.13 10.39
N THR A 59 17.76 -11.68 11.48
CA THR A 59 16.82 -12.43 12.30
C THR A 59 15.46 -11.75 12.27
N SER A 60 14.38 -12.48 12.55
CA SER A 60 13.03 -11.91 12.68
C SER A 60 13.03 -10.80 13.74
N ARG A 61 13.81 -10.98 14.82
CA ARG A 61 13.98 -9.95 15.85
C ARG A 61 14.65 -8.68 15.30
N SER A 62 15.75 -8.81 14.57
CA SER A 62 16.41 -7.65 13.99
C SER A 62 15.55 -6.97 12.92
N LEU A 63 14.71 -7.72 12.18
CA LEU A 63 13.72 -7.12 11.28
C LEU A 63 12.72 -6.26 12.05
N VAL A 64 12.12 -6.80 13.11
CA VAL A 64 11.19 -6.05 13.97
C VAL A 64 11.86 -4.79 14.54
N GLU A 65 13.11 -4.89 14.98
CA GLU A 65 13.86 -3.73 15.48
C GLU A 65 14.07 -2.65 14.40
N SER A 66 14.43 -3.03 13.17
CA SER A 66 14.57 -2.09 12.05
C SER A 66 13.25 -1.39 11.72
N TYR A 67 12.13 -2.13 11.70
CA TYR A 67 10.82 -1.56 11.39
C TYR A 67 10.28 -0.68 12.52
N LEU A 68 10.48 -1.05 13.78
CA LEU A 68 10.13 -0.20 14.92
C LEU A 68 10.93 1.11 14.92
N ALA A 69 12.24 1.05 14.58
CA ALA A 69 13.05 2.26 14.45
C ALA A 69 12.56 3.19 13.33
N GLN A 70 12.02 2.63 12.23
CA GLN A 70 11.42 3.41 11.15
C GLN A 70 10.09 4.05 11.59
N ILE A 71 9.25 3.32 12.32
CA ILE A 71 8.01 3.83 12.89
C ILE A 71 8.31 4.98 13.87
N ASP A 72 9.24 4.78 14.80
CA ASP A 72 9.64 5.78 15.80
C ASP A 72 10.14 7.08 15.14
N ARG A 73 10.79 6.97 13.97
CA ARG A 73 11.33 8.12 13.24
C ARG A 73 10.26 8.95 12.54
N HIS A 74 9.24 8.32 11.96
CA HIS A 74 8.35 8.98 11.00
C HIS A 74 6.88 9.05 11.41
N ASP A 75 6.41 8.19 12.32
CA ASP A 75 4.96 8.07 12.57
C ASP A 75 4.40 9.22 13.39
N GLY A 76 5.25 9.96 14.10
CA GLY A 76 4.88 11.22 14.74
C GLY A 76 4.36 12.28 13.76
N TYR A 77 4.68 12.17 12.47
CA TYR A 77 4.12 12.99 11.39
C TYR A 77 3.13 12.20 10.52
N LEU A 78 3.46 10.95 10.17
CA LEU A 78 2.64 10.18 9.23
C LEU A 78 1.32 9.69 9.83
N HIS A 79 1.24 9.51 11.15
CA HIS A 79 0.04 9.05 11.85
C HIS A 79 -0.60 7.80 11.23
N ALA A 80 0.22 6.87 10.73
CA ALA A 80 -0.25 5.64 10.10
C ALA A 80 -0.53 4.54 11.13
N MET A 81 0.13 4.56 12.30
CA MET A 81 -0.06 3.56 13.35
C MET A 81 -1.00 4.07 14.45
N ILE A 82 -2.19 3.48 14.54
CA ILE A 82 -3.11 3.73 15.68
C ILE A 82 -2.61 3.06 16.96
N GLN A 83 -1.99 1.87 16.83
CA GLN A 83 -1.46 1.13 17.96
C GLN A 83 -0.33 0.22 17.52
N ILE A 84 0.73 0.19 18.32
CA ILE A 84 1.85 -0.74 18.16
C ILE A 84 1.76 -1.80 19.26
N THR A 85 1.94 -3.07 18.90
CA THR A 85 2.07 -4.16 19.88
C THR A 85 3.27 -3.89 20.80
N PRO A 86 3.16 -4.04 22.13
CA PRO A 86 4.27 -3.79 23.04
C PRO A 86 5.57 -4.49 22.59
N THR A 87 6.67 -3.73 22.55
CA THR A 87 7.96 -4.17 21.98
C THR A 87 8.42 -5.51 22.52
N HIS A 88 8.27 -5.76 23.82
CA HIS A 88 8.66 -7.03 24.43
C HIS A 88 7.90 -8.24 23.85
N LEU A 89 6.60 -8.11 23.54
CA LEU A 89 5.79 -9.16 22.91
C LEU A 89 6.21 -9.38 21.46
N LEU A 90 6.49 -8.30 20.73
CA LEU A 90 7.01 -8.38 19.36
C LEU A 90 8.38 -9.09 19.34
N SER A 91 9.31 -8.68 20.21
CA SER A 91 10.64 -9.28 20.33
C SER A 91 10.60 -10.74 20.81
N GLU A 92 9.64 -11.11 21.66
CA GLU A 92 9.41 -12.49 22.08
C GLU A 92 8.91 -13.34 20.90
N ARG A 93 7.87 -12.87 20.21
CA ARG A 93 7.28 -13.55 19.06
C ARG A 93 8.28 -13.71 17.92
N ALA A 94 9.03 -12.65 17.60
CA ALA A 94 10.08 -12.69 16.59
C ALA A 94 11.19 -13.66 16.98
N GLY A 95 11.64 -13.63 18.25
CA GLY A 95 12.61 -14.59 18.76
C GLY A 95 12.13 -16.04 18.73
N GLN A 96 10.82 -16.27 18.85
CA GLN A 96 10.22 -17.60 18.63
C GLN A 96 10.36 -18.03 17.17
N MET A 97 10.04 -17.16 16.21
CA MET A 97 10.21 -17.46 14.77
C MET A 97 11.66 -17.80 14.44
N ASP A 98 12.62 -17.11 15.06
CA ASP A 98 14.05 -17.41 14.90
C ASP A 98 14.46 -18.77 15.48
N ARG A 99 13.91 -19.15 16.64
CA ARG A 99 14.16 -20.48 17.24
C ARG A 99 13.60 -21.59 16.36
N GLU A 100 12.38 -21.42 15.84
CA GLU A 100 11.75 -22.38 14.94
C GLU A 100 12.55 -22.54 13.64
N ARG A 101 13.01 -21.43 13.05
CA ARG A 101 13.88 -21.44 11.88
C ARG A 101 15.18 -22.20 12.13
N ARG A 102 15.87 -21.95 13.24
CA ARG A 102 17.10 -22.70 13.61
C ARG A 102 16.85 -24.18 13.86
N ALA A 103 15.65 -24.55 14.31
CA ALA A 103 15.25 -25.94 14.49
C ALA A 103 14.78 -26.62 13.18
N GLY A 104 14.81 -25.92 12.04
CA GLY A 104 14.33 -26.43 10.75
C GLY A 104 12.81 -26.42 10.59
N SER A 105 12.08 -25.75 11.48
CA SER A 105 10.62 -25.63 11.43
C SER A 105 10.21 -24.30 10.80
N ILE A 106 10.01 -24.30 9.48
CA ILE A 106 9.55 -23.14 8.71
C ILE A 106 8.06 -23.29 8.41
N ARG A 107 7.27 -22.28 8.76
CA ARG A 107 5.80 -22.30 8.60
C ARG A 107 5.31 -21.92 7.20
N GLY A 108 6.17 -21.31 6.39
CA GLY A 108 5.82 -20.84 5.04
C GLY A 108 6.53 -19.53 4.67
N PRO A 109 6.14 -18.89 3.56
CA PRO A 109 6.77 -17.66 3.05
C PRO A 109 6.72 -16.46 4.00
N LEU A 110 5.77 -16.42 4.93
CA LEU A 110 5.62 -15.34 5.91
C LEU A 110 6.32 -15.64 7.26
N HIS A 111 7.08 -16.73 7.37
CA HIS A 111 7.73 -17.12 8.63
C HIS A 111 8.74 -16.07 9.11
N GLY A 112 8.42 -15.38 10.21
CA GLY A 112 9.29 -14.34 10.78
C GLY A 112 9.15 -12.94 10.16
N ILE A 113 8.18 -12.74 9.27
CA ILE A 113 7.92 -11.45 8.63
C ILE A 113 6.92 -10.63 9.47
N PRO A 114 7.23 -9.36 9.81
CA PRO A 114 6.27 -8.48 10.46
C PRO A 114 5.18 -8.00 9.48
N ILE A 115 3.95 -7.87 9.96
CA ILE A 115 2.77 -7.50 9.18
C ILE A 115 1.99 -6.44 9.94
N ILE A 116 1.46 -5.45 9.22
CA ILE A 116 0.55 -4.43 9.76
C ILE A 116 -0.89 -4.80 9.40
N ILE A 117 -1.83 -4.60 10.34
CA ILE A 117 -3.23 -4.98 10.15
C ILE A 117 -4.10 -3.77 10.47
N LYS A 118 -5.04 -3.45 9.58
CA LYS A 118 -6.04 -2.40 9.80
C LYS A 118 -6.81 -2.66 11.09
N ALA A 119 -7.04 -1.61 11.87
CA ALA A 119 -7.72 -1.70 13.17
C ALA A 119 -9.06 -2.46 13.09
N SER A 120 -9.89 -2.17 12.06
CA SER A 120 -11.19 -2.81 11.89
C SER A 120 -11.12 -4.31 11.63
N VAL A 121 -10.02 -4.80 11.03
CA VAL A 121 -9.78 -6.24 10.83
C VAL A 121 -9.43 -6.94 12.14
N LEU A 122 -8.92 -6.20 13.13
CA LEU A 122 -8.66 -6.69 14.48
C LEU A 122 -9.85 -6.46 15.45
N GLY A 123 -11.04 -6.18 14.91
CA GLY A 123 -12.22 -5.87 15.70
C GLY A 123 -12.15 -4.55 16.47
N LYS A 124 -11.21 -3.66 16.11
CA LYS A 124 -11.07 -2.32 16.71
C LYS A 124 -11.70 -1.30 15.78
N SER A 125 -12.70 -0.58 16.28
CA SER A 125 -13.32 0.50 15.51
C SER A 125 -12.73 1.85 15.86
N THR A 126 -12.65 2.72 14.86
CA THR A 126 -12.55 4.16 15.08
C THR A 126 -13.82 4.77 14.52
N THR A 127 -14.40 5.74 15.21
CA THR A 127 -15.67 6.42 14.89
C THR A 127 -15.65 7.18 13.55
N ALA A 128 -14.51 7.20 12.85
CA ALA A 128 -14.26 7.87 11.57
C ALA A 128 -15.25 7.53 10.44
N LEU A 129 -15.92 6.37 10.50
CA LEU A 129 -16.87 5.94 9.48
C LEU A 129 -18.17 6.76 9.46
N GLY A 130 -18.46 7.53 10.50
CA GLY A 130 -19.78 8.12 10.68
C GLY A 130 -20.06 9.42 9.92
N GLY A 131 -19.04 10.22 9.58
CA GLY A 131 -19.21 11.61 9.17
C GLY A 131 -18.93 11.89 7.69
N SER A 132 -19.87 12.48 6.98
CA SER A 132 -19.64 13.02 5.64
C SER A 132 -18.62 14.16 5.67
N MET A 133 -17.91 14.30 4.55
CA MET A 133 -16.87 15.31 4.30
C MET A 133 -15.65 15.25 5.23
N MET A 134 -15.55 14.28 6.13
CA MET A 134 -14.31 14.03 6.87
C MET A 134 -13.21 13.64 5.87
N PRO A 135 -12.01 14.25 5.92
CA PRO A 135 -10.90 13.84 5.07
C PRO A 135 -10.59 12.35 5.30
N SER A 136 -10.38 11.62 4.21
CA SER A 136 -9.99 10.22 4.30
C SER A 136 -8.67 10.11 5.09
N GLY A 137 -8.58 9.10 5.97
CA GLY A 137 -7.43 8.89 6.85
C GLY A 137 -7.51 9.55 8.22
N TRP A 138 -8.55 10.33 8.51
CA TRP A 138 -8.80 10.85 9.86
C TRP A 138 -9.45 9.81 10.78
N SER A 139 -9.08 9.82 12.05
CA SER A 139 -9.87 9.23 13.14
C SER A 139 -9.62 9.96 14.45
N ALA A 140 -10.58 9.93 15.39
CA ALA A 140 -10.39 10.52 16.71
C ALA A 140 -9.23 9.88 17.50
N VAL A 141 -8.94 8.59 17.24
CA VAL A 141 -7.88 7.84 17.93
C VAL A 141 -6.50 8.09 17.30
N GLY A 142 -6.41 8.04 15.96
CA GLY A 142 -5.15 8.11 15.23
C GLY A 142 -4.78 9.50 14.72
N GLY A 143 -5.70 10.47 14.78
CA GLY A 143 -5.54 11.74 14.09
C GLY A 143 -5.66 11.60 12.57
N GLN A 144 -5.10 12.56 11.84
CA GLN A 144 -5.08 12.56 10.38
C GLN A 144 -3.82 11.86 9.86
N THR A 145 -3.99 10.70 9.23
CA THR A 145 -2.90 10.04 8.50
C THR A 145 -2.40 10.96 7.37
N GLN A 146 -1.09 11.11 7.22
CA GLN A 146 -0.46 11.85 6.11
C GLN A 146 0.07 10.88 5.04
N SER A 147 0.09 11.31 3.79
CA SER A 147 0.73 10.53 2.72
C SER A 147 2.25 10.52 2.87
N ALA A 148 2.88 9.38 2.59
CA ALA A 148 4.34 9.26 2.53
C ALA A 148 4.96 9.90 1.27
N TYR A 149 4.14 10.25 0.27
CA TYR A 149 4.61 10.81 -1.01
C TYR A 149 4.26 12.28 -1.24
N VAL A 150 3.15 12.75 -0.66
CA VAL A 150 2.67 14.11 -0.91
C VAL A 150 3.55 15.13 -0.17
N ARG A 151 4.18 16.01 -0.94
CA ARG A 151 4.92 17.17 -0.41
C ARG A 151 3.94 18.17 0.19
N GLY A 152 4.23 18.64 1.40
CA GLY A 152 3.41 19.64 2.11
C GLY A 152 2.26 19.05 2.95
N GLY A 153 2.04 17.73 2.90
CA GLY A 153 0.97 17.07 3.67
C GLY A 153 -0.43 17.33 3.11
N LEU A 154 -1.45 16.98 3.90
CA LEU A 154 -2.86 17.21 3.58
C LEU A 154 -3.15 18.72 3.53
N ASP A 155 -3.69 19.17 2.40
CA ASP A 155 -4.21 20.53 2.24
C ASP A 155 -5.65 20.59 2.78
N PRO A 156 -5.95 21.42 3.78
CA PRO A 156 -7.29 21.54 4.35
C PRO A 156 -8.32 22.15 3.37
N ASP A 157 -7.88 22.83 2.31
CA ASP A 157 -8.75 23.43 1.29
C ASP A 157 -8.97 22.50 0.07
N ASP A 158 -8.45 21.27 0.16
CA ASP A 158 -8.65 20.23 -0.85
C ASP A 158 -9.99 19.52 -0.68
N SER A 159 -10.40 18.74 -1.67
CA SER A 159 -11.60 17.91 -1.57
C SER A 159 -11.33 16.65 -0.73
N LYS A 160 -12.41 15.97 -0.29
CA LYS A 160 -12.36 14.78 0.58
C LYS A 160 -11.31 13.75 0.16
N ASP A 161 -11.27 13.44 -1.13
CA ASP A 161 -10.28 12.55 -1.75
C ASP A 161 -9.50 13.32 -2.84
N GLY A 162 -9.13 14.57 -2.56
CA GLY A 162 -8.33 15.42 -3.44
C GLY A 162 -6.87 14.98 -3.57
N HIS A 163 -6.05 15.77 -4.26
CA HIS A 163 -4.67 15.41 -4.60
C HIS A 163 -3.69 15.38 -3.41
N SER A 164 -4.01 16.01 -2.28
CA SER A 164 -3.20 15.97 -1.07
C SER A 164 -3.58 14.82 -0.12
N ASN A 165 -4.77 14.24 -0.30
CA ASN A 165 -5.32 13.25 0.61
C ASN A 165 -4.78 11.82 0.31
N PRO A 166 -4.38 11.03 1.34
CA PRO A 166 -3.91 9.63 1.15
C PRO A 166 -5.02 8.61 0.80
N SER A 167 -6.27 9.06 0.66
CA SER A 167 -7.50 8.26 0.53
C SER A 167 -7.70 7.27 1.68
N GLY A 168 -8.69 6.38 1.59
CA GLY A 168 -9.09 5.53 2.69
C GLY A 168 -10.19 4.57 2.32
N SER A 169 -10.67 3.74 3.26
CA SER A 169 -10.42 3.79 4.71
C SER A 169 -9.23 2.96 5.23
N SER A 170 -8.55 2.16 4.40
CA SER A 170 -7.33 1.43 4.82
C SER A 170 -6.07 2.29 4.73
N THR A 171 -6.18 3.56 5.12
CA THR A 171 -5.16 4.60 4.93
C THR A 171 -3.86 4.25 5.64
N GLY A 172 -3.92 3.97 6.96
CA GLY A 172 -2.75 3.59 7.74
C GLY A 172 -2.06 2.33 7.20
N SER A 173 -2.83 1.33 6.74
CA SER A 173 -2.25 0.12 6.12
C SER A 173 -1.45 0.43 4.85
N ALA A 174 -1.93 1.36 4.01
CA ALA A 174 -1.25 1.76 2.79
C ALA A 174 -0.01 2.63 3.08
N VAL A 175 -0.17 3.67 3.91
CA VAL A 175 0.92 4.58 4.28
C VAL A 175 2.02 3.85 5.03
N ALA A 176 1.68 2.92 5.91
CA ALA A 176 2.67 2.19 6.68
C ALA A 176 3.57 1.31 5.79
N VAL A 177 3.02 0.65 4.77
CA VAL A 177 3.84 -0.14 3.84
C VAL A 177 4.71 0.76 2.97
N SER A 178 4.14 1.86 2.43
CA SER A 178 4.93 2.78 1.61
C SER A 178 6.06 3.44 2.40
N ALA A 179 5.81 3.87 3.64
CA ALA A 179 6.81 4.44 4.56
C ALA A 179 7.82 3.43 5.13
N GLY A 180 7.68 2.14 4.79
CA GLY A 180 8.61 1.09 5.21
C GLY A 180 8.46 0.67 6.67
N TYR A 181 7.25 0.66 7.23
CA TYR A 181 6.98 0.16 8.59
C TYR A 181 6.76 -1.35 8.63
N ALA A 182 6.44 -1.96 7.49
CA ALA A 182 6.39 -3.40 7.27
C ALA A 182 6.45 -3.66 5.75
N PRO A 183 6.87 -4.85 5.30
CA PRO A 183 6.86 -5.19 3.88
C PRO A 183 5.45 -5.36 3.31
N VAL A 184 4.48 -5.73 4.17
CA VAL A 184 3.08 -5.98 3.79
C VAL A 184 2.11 -5.54 4.87
N SER A 185 0.89 -5.25 4.47
CA SER A 185 -0.22 -5.01 5.39
C SER A 185 -1.51 -5.70 4.94
N ILE A 186 -2.48 -5.78 5.85
CA ILE A 186 -3.85 -6.24 5.58
C ILE A 186 -4.78 -5.05 5.83
N GLY A 187 -5.60 -4.73 4.83
CA GLY A 187 -6.70 -3.78 4.92
C GLY A 187 -8.06 -4.45 4.77
N ALA A 188 -9.11 -3.64 4.65
CA ALA A 188 -10.45 -4.11 4.34
C ALA A 188 -11.19 -3.10 3.47
N GLU A 189 -12.00 -3.62 2.54
CA GLU A 189 -12.78 -2.83 1.60
C GLU A 189 -14.25 -3.20 1.60
N THR A 190 -15.10 -2.20 1.80
CA THR A 190 -16.53 -2.20 1.44
C THR A 190 -16.66 -1.69 0.00
N ASP A 191 -16.25 -0.44 -0.25
CA ASP A 191 -16.06 0.15 -1.59
C ASP A 191 -14.78 1.01 -1.59
N GLY A 192 -13.85 0.71 -2.49
CA GLY A 192 -12.59 1.44 -2.75
C GLY A 192 -11.55 1.49 -1.61
N SER A 193 -11.91 1.06 -0.41
CA SER A 193 -11.12 1.19 0.82
C SER A 193 -9.81 0.38 0.88
N LEU A 194 -9.51 -0.47 -0.10
CA LEU A 194 -8.22 -1.07 -0.39
C LEU A 194 -7.62 -0.42 -1.65
N ILE A 195 -8.38 -0.37 -2.76
CA ILE A 195 -7.90 0.07 -4.08
C ILE A 195 -7.40 1.52 -4.06
N CYS A 196 -8.20 2.45 -3.56
CA CYS A 196 -7.92 3.88 -3.58
C CYS A 196 -6.69 4.25 -2.73
N PRO A 197 -6.60 3.90 -1.43
CA PRO A 197 -5.41 4.22 -0.64
C PRO A 197 -4.14 3.49 -1.13
N ALA A 198 -4.25 2.27 -1.67
CA ALA A 198 -3.09 1.60 -2.28
C ALA A 198 -2.59 2.33 -3.53
N GLY A 199 -3.51 2.80 -4.40
CA GLY A 199 -3.17 3.62 -5.57
C GLY A 199 -2.43 4.91 -5.19
N ARG A 200 -2.77 5.52 -4.05
CA ARG A 200 -2.10 6.73 -3.53
C ARG A 200 -0.83 6.48 -2.73
N ALA A 201 -0.58 5.23 -2.37
CA ALA A 201 0.63 4.78 -1.69
C ALA A 201 1.60 4.01 -2.62
N SER A 202 1.32 3.98 -3.93
CA SER A 202 2.08 3.20 -4.91
C SER A 202 2.22 1.72 -4.51
N LEU A 203 1.12 1.08 -4.14
CA LEU A 203 1.10 -0.33 -3.73
C LEU A 203 0.21 -1.17 -4.63
N TYR A 204 0.56 -2.44 -4.73
CA TYR A 204 -0.34 -3.47 -5.22
C TYR A 204 -1.33 -3.84 -4.12
N THR A 205 -2.57 -4.11 -4.52
CA THR A 205 -3.62 -4.56 -3.60
C THR A 205 -4.66 -5.42 -4.35
N ILE A 206 -5.44 -6.20 -3.60
CA ILE A 206 -6.60 -6.91 -4.14
C ILE A 206 -7.70 -6.97 -3.10
N LYS A 207 -8.90 -6.53 -3.49
CA LYS A 207 -10.14 -6.91 -2.82
C LYS A 207 -10.61 -8.21 -3.47
N PRO A 208 -10.48 -9.37 -2.80
CA PRO A 208 -10.94 -10.61 -3.37
C PRO A 208 -12.47 -10.68 -3.34
N GLY A 209 -13.07 -11.57 -4.15
CA GLY A 209 -14.51 -11.73 -4.22
C GLY A 209 -15.12 -12.10 -2.87
N ILE A 210 -16.39 -11.77 -2.69
CA ILE A 210 -17.09 -12.00 -1.41
C ILE A 210 -17.09 -13.49 -1.06
N GLY A 211 -16.62 -13.81 0.16
CA GLY A 211 -16.46 -15.19 0.65
C GLY A 211 -15.08 -15.82 0.41
N PHE A 212 -14.20 -15.17 -0.36
CA PHE A 212 -12.83 -15.67 -0.58
C PHE A 212 -11.99 -15.62 0.70
N VAL A 213 -12.11 -14.54 1.48
CA VAL A 213 -11.51 -14.37 2.81
C VAL A 213 -12.63 -14.37 3.86
N PRO A 214 -12.46 -15.07 5.01
CA PRO A 214 -13.44 -15.01 6.10
C PRO A 214 -13.60 -13.58 6.63
N GLN A 215 -14.84 -13.19 6.91
CA GLN A 215 -15.18 -11.86 7.45
C GLN A 215 -15.26 -11.85 8.99
N ASP A 216 -15.18 -13.01 9.64
CA ASP A 216 -15.32 -13.13 11.09
C ASP A 216 -14.28 -12.27 11.84
N GLY A 217 -14.76 -11.48 12.80
CA GLY A 217 -13.92 -10.59 13.61
C GLY A 217 -13.59 -9.24 12.98
N ILE A 218 -13.97 -9.00 11.72
CA ILE A 218 -13.89 -7.67 11.11
C ILE A 218 -15.07 -6.83 11.58
N VAL A 219 -14.82 -5.57 11.99
CA VAL A 219 -15.91 -4.60 12.29
C VAL A 219 -16.72 -4.39 11.00
N PRO A 220 -18.02 -4.77 10.96
CA PRO A 220 -18.77 -4.84 9.72
C PRO A 220 -19.34 -3.48 9.31
N ILE A 221 -19.43 -3.27 8.00
CA ILE A 221 -20.32 -2.29 7.36
C ILE A 221 -21.43 -3.06 6.64
N SER A 222 -21.07 -4.04 5.81
CA SER A 222 -22.01 -4.94 5.14
C SER A 222 -21.31 -6.22 4.73
N SER A 223 -21.77 -7.36 5.22
CA SER A 223 -21.32 -8.68 4.78
C SER A 223 -21.48 -8.93 3.27
N HIS A 224 -22.34 -8.18 2.58
CA HIS A 224 -22.48 -8.26 1.13
C HIS A 224 -21.30 -7.63 0.39
N PHE A 225 -20.55 -6.75 1.05
CA PHE A 225 -19.54 -5.91 0.41
C PHE A 225 -18.16 -6.05 1.06
N ASP A 226 -18.08 -6.33 2.35
CA ASP A 226 -16.83 -6.28 3.10
C ASP A 226 -15.87 -7.40 2.68
N SER A 227 -14.60 -7.08 2.46
CA SER A 227 -13.58 -8.09 2.19
C SER A 227 -12.22 -7.60 2.68
N ALA A 228 -11.49 -8.45 3.41
CA ALA A 228 -10.11 -8.18 3.76
C ALA A 228 -9.18 -8.51 2.61
N GLY A 229 -8.14 -7.70 2.44
CA GLY A 229 -7.20 -7.83 1.34
C GLY A 229 -5.81 -7.34 1.70
N PRO A 230 -4.76 -7.92 1.10
CA PRO A 230 -3.39 -7.48 1.33
C PRO A 230 -3.03 -6.22 0.55
N MET A 231 -2.04 -5.48 1.06
CA MET A 231 -1.33 -4.43 0.33
C MET A 231 0.18 -4.69 0.40
N ALA A 232 0.86 -4.54 -0.72
CA ALA A 232 2.28 -4.87 -0.83
C ALA A 232 3.01 -4.12 -1.95
N LYS A 233 4.34 -4.10 -1.90
CA LYS A 233 5.20 -3.50 -2.94
C LYS A 233 5.43 -4.41 -4.13
N THR A 234 5.15 -5.70 -3.99
CA THR A 234 5.29 -6.69 -5.07
C THR A 234 4.06 -7.59 -5.15
N VAL A 235 3.81 -8.15 -6.34
CA VAL A 235 2.74 -9.13 -6.58
C VAL A 235 2.96 -10.40 -5.77
N TYR A 236 4.23 -10.84 -5.64
CA TYR A 236 4.57 -12.00 -4.84
C TYR A 236 4.14 -11.82 -3.38
N ASP A 237 4.49 -10.69 -2.79
CA ASP A 237 4.16 -10.35 -1.42
C ASP A 237 2.65 -10.26 -1.21
N LEU A 238 1.94 -9.64 -2.15
CA LEU A 238 0.48 -9.58 -2.17
C LEU A 238 -0.14 -10.99 -2.11
N VAL A 239 0.33 -11.88 -2.99
CA VAL A 239 -0.22 -13.22 -3.15
C VAL A 239 0.09 -14.13 -1.97
N VAL A 240 1.30 -14.07 -1.39
CA VAL A 240 1.62 -14.90 -0.21
C VAL A 240 0.79 -14.52 1.01
N VAL A 241 0.42 -13.24 1.15
CA VAL A 241 -0.52 -12.80 2.20
C VAL A 241 -1.95 -13.25 1.86
N LEU A 242 -2.39 -13.07 0.61
CA LEU A 242 -3.73 -13.50 0.19
C LEU A 242 -3.94 -15.01 0.40
N ASP A 243 -2.97 -15.83 0.03
CA ASP A 243 -3.00 -17.28 0.26
C ASP A 243 -3.05 -17.62 1.76
N ALA A 244 -2.41 -16.82 2.62
CA ALA A 244 -2.41 -17.06 4.06
C ALA A 244 -3.75 -16.72 4.75
N ILE A 245 -4.55 -15.81 4.18
CA ILE A 245 -5.79 -15.33 4.81
C ILE A 245 -7.08 -15.91 4.19
N ARG A 246 -7.01 -16.53 3.00
CA ARG A 246 -8.20 -17.08 2.32
C ARG A 246 -8.85 -18.24 3.07
N SER A 247 -10.15 -18.44 2.87
CA SER A 247 -10.96 -19.47 3.55
C SER A 247 -10.50 -20.90 3.21
N ASN A 248 -10.16 -21.15 1.94
CA ASN A 248 -9.81 -22.50 1.46
C ASN A 248 -8.29 -22.69 1.36
N GLN A 249 -7.68 -23.06 2.48
CA GLN A 249 -6.25 -23.36 2.58
C GLN A 249 -5.83 -24.66 1.84
N GLY A 250 -6.78 -25.50 1.42
CA GLY A 250 -6.51 -26.74 0.67
C GLY A 250 -6.37 -26.56 -0.85
N SER A 251 -6.76 -25.40 -1.39
CA SER A 251 -6.63 -25.09 -2.82
C SER A 251 -5.17 -24.88 -3.23
N LYS A 252 -4.88 -24.98 -4.53
CA LYS A 252 -3.55 -24.62 -5.07
C LYS A 252 -3.22 -23.16 -4.69
N SER A 253 -1.95 -22.92 -4.35
CA SER A 253 -1.44 -21.58 -4.07
C SER A 253 -1.59 -20.69 -5.31
N LEU A 254 -1.98 -19.44 -5.11
CA LEU A 254 -2.05 -18.43 -6.16
C LEU A 254 -0.65 -17.99 -6.64
N VAL A 255 0.43 -18.36 -5.93
CA VAL A 255 1.81 -18.06 -6.35
C VAL A 255 2.12 -18.62 -7.74
N HIS A 256 1.49 -19.75 -8.12
CA HIS A 256 1.65 -20.34 -9.46
C HIS A 256 1.02 -19.49 -10.58
N ASN A 257 0.13 -18.57 -10.24
CA ASN A 257 -0.53 -17.68 -11.18
C ASN A 257 0.26 -16.39 -11.43
N ILE A 258 1.29 -16.11 -10.63
CA ILE A 258 2.09 -14.89 -10.77
C ILE A 258 2.81 -14.87 -12.12
N THR A 259 3.33 -15.99 -12.60
CA THR A 259 4.02 -16.02 -13.90
C THR A 259 3.04 -16.03 -15.09
N GLY A 260 3.31 -15.26 -16.15
CA GLY A 260 2.56 -15.34 -17.41
C GLY A 260 2.87 -14.19 -18.38
N SER A 261 2.29 -14.22 -19.59
CA SER A 261 2.44 -13.17 -20.60
C SER A 261 1.13 -12.39 -20.79
N TRP A 262 1.21 -11.09 -21.11
CA TRP A 262 0.04 -10.32 -21.57
C TRP A 262 -0.63 -10.99 -22.79
N GLU A 263 0.12 -11.76 -23.58
CA GLU A 263 -0.39 -12.53 -24.72
C GLU A 263 -1.40 -13.62 -24.33
N ASP A 264 -1.52 -13.93 -23.03
CA ASP A 264 -2.46 -14.90 -22.48
C ASP A 264 -3.78 -14.28 -21.99
N ILE A 265 -3.88 -12.93 -21.97
CA ILE A 265 -5.04 -12.21 -21.44
C ILE A 265 -5.63 -11.22 -22.44
N SER A 266 -6.95 -11.22 -22.48
CA SER A 266 -7.78 -10.26 -23.21
C SER A 266 -8.21 -9.12 -22.26
N VAL A 267 -8.02 -7.87 -22.67
CA VAL A 267 -8.24 -6.70 -21.81
C VAL A 267 -9.27 -5.76 -22.43
N GLY A 268 -10.29 -5.40 -21.65
CA GLY A 268 -11.13 -4.23 -21.89
C GLY A 268 -10.62 -3.04 -21.08
N THR A 269 -10.65 -1.84 -21.63
CA THR A 269 -10.27 -0.61 -20.91
C THR A 269 -11.44 0.34 -20.79
N LEU A 270 -11.51 1.06 -19.68
CA LEU A 270 -12.46 2.15 -19.45
C LEU A 270 -11.85 3.46 -19.92
N ASP A 271 -12.68 4.35 -20.45
CA ASP A 271 -12.26 5.70 -20.81
C ASP A 271 -11.91 6.50 -19.53
N PRO A 272 -10.64 6.92 -19.35
CA PRO A 272 -10.21 7.59 -18.13
C PRO A 272 -10.78 9.00 -17.97
N GLU A 273 -11.27 9.64 -19.04
CA GLU A 273 -11.94 10.94 -18.94
C GLU A 273 -13.36 10.81 -18.40
N VAL A 274 -14.04 9.71 -18.71
CA VAL A 274 -15.39 9.39 -18.22
C VAL A 274 -15.35 8.81 -16.82
N TRP A 275 -14.35 7.95 -16.53
CA TRP A 275 -14.28 7.19 -15.29
C TRP A 275 -13.45 7.86 -14.19
N LYS A 276 -12.94 9.07 -14.37
CA LYS A 276 -12.36 9.84 -13.26
C LYS A 276 -13.43 10.19 -12.21
N TYR A 277 -13.02 10.37 -10.96
CA TYR A 277 -13.92 10.92 -9.96
C TYR A 277 -14.50 12.28 -10.38
N PRO A 278 -15.74 12.59 -9.96
CA PRO A 278 -16.32 13.91 -10.13
C PRO A 278 -15.54 14.95 -9.33
N ASP A 279 -15.56 16.20 -9.81
CA ASP A 279 -14.84 17.35 -9.22
C ASP A 279 -15.18 17.60 -7.75
N THR A 280 -16.35 17.12 -7.28
CA THR A 280 -16.78 17.21 -5.88
C THR A 280 -16.03 16.25 -4.96
N ILE A 281 -15.52 15.13 -5.48
CA ILE A 281 -14.73 14.14 -4.75
C ILE A 281 -13.25 14.44 -4.89
N MET A 282 -12.82 14.72 -6.12
CA MET A 282 -11.43 15.06 -6.46
C MET A 282 -11.40 16.38 -7.22
N LYS A 283 -11.13 17.47 -6.50
CA LYS A 283 -11.03 18.81 -7.07
C LYS A 283 -9.96 18.82 -8.17
N PRO A 284 -10.29 19.26 -9.39
CA PRO A 284 -9.36 19.18 -10.51
C PRO A 284 -8.20 20.14 -10.32
N VAL A 285 -6.99 19.60 -10.50
CA VAL A 285 -5.75 20.37 -10.74
C VAL A 285 -5.35 20.10 -12.18
N THR A 286 -5.23 21.14 -13.01
CA THR A 286 -5.10 20.99 -14.47
C THR A 286 -3.89 20.13 -14.86
N GLU A 287 -2.71 20.48 -14.37
CA GLU A 287 -1.46 19.78 -14.65
C GLU A 287 -1.47 18.32 -14.17
N ALA A 288 -2.08 18.07 -13.00
CA ALA A 288 -2.22 16.73 -12.45
C ALA A 288 -3.20 15.88 -13.27
N THR A 289 -4.34 16.46 -13.66
CA THR A 289 -5.36 15.80 -14.47
C THR A 289 -4.80 15.43 -15.83
N GLU A 290 -4.13 16.36 -16.50
CA GLU A 290 -3.48 16.10 -17.78
C GLU A 290 -2.41 15.01 -17.65
N GLN A 291 -1.59 15.01 -16.60
CA GLN A 291 -0.59 13.96 -16.37
C GLN A 291 -1.23 12.59 -16.17
N ILE A 292 -2.25 12.48 -15.32
CA ILE A 292 -2.96 11.22 -15.06
C ILE A 292 -3.53 10.65 -16.36
N LEU A 293 -4.21 11.48 -17.16
CA LEU A 293 -4.78 11.06 -18.44
C LEU A 293 -3.69 10.62 -19.43
N ARG A 294 -2.58 11.36 -19.53
CA ARG A 294 -1.45 10.97 -20.40
C ARG A 294 -0.85 9.63 -20.00
N ASP A 295 -0.54 9.45 -18.71
CA ASP A 295 0.14 8.26 -18.21
C ASP A 295 -0.77 7.02 -18.29
N ILE A 296 -2.07 7.15 -17.99
CA ILE A 296 -3.05 6.06 -18.15
C ILE A 296 -3.20 5.67 -19.62
N ASN A 297 -3.34 6.63 -20.54
CA ASN A 297 -3.44 6.31 -21.97
C ASN A 297 -2.13 5.66 -22.49
N GLY A 298 -0.96 6.12 -22.03
CA GLY A 298 0.31 5.47 -22.34
C GLY A 298 0.39 4.02 -21.83
N ALA A 299 -0.14 3.75 -20.64
CA ALA A 299 -0.27 2.39 -20.11
C ALA A 299 -1.19 1.53 -20.98
N TYR A 300 -2.33 2.07 -21.42
CA TYR A 300 -3.25 1.37 -22.33
C TYR A 300 -2.61 1.04 -23.68
N ASP A 301 -1.80 1.94 -24.24
CA ASP A 301 -1.06 1.68 -25.49
C ASP A 301 -0.07 0.53 -25.33
N ILE A 302 0.62 0.44 -24.19
CA ILE A 302 1.52 -0.67 -23.88
C ILE A 302 0.73 -1.99 -23.76
N ILE A 303 -0.42 -1.98 -23.06
CA ILE A 303 -1.27 -3.16 -22.93
C ILE A 303 -1.78 -3.60 -24.30
N LYS A 304 -2.29 -2.68 -25.12
CA LYS A 304 -2.81 -2.96 -26.46
C LYS A 304 -1.79 -3.65 -27.35
N GLY A 305 -0.51 -3.30 -27.23
CA GLY A 305 0.58 -3.92 -27.99
C GLY A 305 0.96 -5.34 -27.53
N LYS A 306 0.48 -5.79 -26.36
CA LYS A 306 0.89 -7.06 -25.74
C LYS A 306 -0.26 -8.01 -25.41
N ALA A 307 -1.46 -7.48 -25.18
CA ALA A 307 -2.62 -8.27 -24.79
C ALA A 307 -3.06 -9.21 -25.92
N LYS A 308 -3.55 -10.41 -25.55
CA LYS A 308 -4.17 -11.36 -26.49
C LYS A 308 -5.25 -10.71 -27.36
N ARG A 309 -6.07 -9.88 -26.71
CA ARG A 309 -7.09 -9.04 -27.31
C ARG A 309 -7.17 -7.75 -26.52
N PHE A 310 -7.47 -6.65 -27.22
CA PHE A 310 -7.68 -5.36 -26.60
C PHE A 310 -9.01 -4.74 -27.09
N ALA A 311 -9.85 -4.31 -26.15
CA ALA A 311 -11.05 -3.53 -26.40
C ALA A 311 -10.91 -2.17 -25.71
N ALA A 312 -10.88 -1.09 -26.50
CA ALA A 312 -10.80 0.27 -25.99
C ALA A 312 -12.17 0.76 -25.53
N ASN A 313 -12.21 1.51 -24.43
CA ASN A 313 -13.36 2.28 -23.95
C ASN A 313 -14.66 1.44 -23.94
N VAL A 314 -14.62 0.28 -23.28
CA VAL A 314 -15.80 -0.57 -23.13
C VAL A 314 -16.87 0.17 -22.31
N PRO A 315 -18.14 0.14 -22.73
CA PRO A 315 -19.21 0.95 -22.16
C PRO A 315 -19.80 0.27 -20.91
N LEU A 316 -18.96 0.04 -19.89
CA LEU A 316 -19.45 -0.45 -18.60
C LEU A 316 -20.42 0.56 -18.00
N ALA A 317 -21.53 0.07 -17.42
CA ALA A 317 -22.48 0.92 -16.72
C ALA A 317 -21.80 1.64 -15.53
N THR A 318 -22.16 2.90 -15.30
CA THR A 318 -21.70 3.68 -14.14
C THR A 318 -22.58 3.39 -12.92
N PRO A 319 -22.17 3.80 -11.70
CA PRO A 319 -23.01 3.66 -10.51
C PRO A 319 -24.36 4.38 -10.55
N ASP A 320 -24.60 5.26 -11.53
CA ASP A 320 -25.93 5.81 -11.78
C ASP A 320 -26.97 4.71 -12.07
N SER A 321 -26.51 3.56 -12.60
CA SER A 321 -27.34 2.38 -12.82
C SER A 321 -27.82 1.69 -11.54
N PHE A 322 -27.33 2.10 -10.35
CA PHE A 322 -27.75 1.54 -9.07
C PHE A 322 -28.99 2.23 -8.48
N GLU A 323 -29.53 3.25 -9.16
CA GLU A 323 -30.74 3.95 -8.76
C GLU A 323 -31.99 3.08 -8.99
N LEU A 324 -32.78 2.90 -7.93
CA LEU A 324 -34.08 2.25 -7.95
C LEU A 324 -35.07 3.09 -7.14
N ASP A 325 -36.17 3.50 -7.78
CA ASP A 325 -37.22 4.32 -7.18
C ASP A 325 -36.74 5.61 -6.50
N GLY A 326 -35.69 6.24 -7.07
CA GLY A 326 -35.12 7.48 -6.57
C GLY A 326 -34.12 7.32 -5.42
N GLU A 327 -33.77 6.08 -5.05
CA GLU A 327 -32.72 5.79 -4.07
C GLU A 327 -31.61 4.94 -4.69
N ASN A 328 -30.37 5.20 -4.29
CA ASN A 328 -29.23 4.38 -4.67
C ASN A 328 -29.25 3.06 -3.87
N SER A 329 -29.28 1.92 -4.56
CA SER A 329 -29.47 0.60 -3.95
C SER A 329 -28.31 0.18 -3.06
N GLU A 330 -27.07 0.53 -3.42
CA GLU A 330 -25.89 0.29 -2.58
C GLU A 330 -26.01 1.04 -1.24
N THR A 331 -26.44 2.31 -1.28
CA THR A 331 -26.66 3.13 -0.08
C THR A 331 -27.73 2.53 0.83
N VAL A 332 -28.86 2.08 0.26
CA VAL A 332 -29.93 1.40 1.01
C VAL A 332 -29.42 0.16 1.72
N ILE A 333 -28.60 -0.66 1.04
CA ILE A 333 -28.04 -1.90 1.61
C ILE A 333 -27.03 -1.56 2.71
N ILE A 334 -26.05 -0.68 2.44
CA ILE A 334 -25.02 -0.26 3.42
C ILE A 334 -25.66 0.25 4.70
N GLN A 335 -26.63 1.15 4.61
CA GLN A 335 -27.23 1.75 5.80
C GLN A 335 -28.11 0.76 6.58
N THR A 336 -28.77 -0.18 5.88
CA THR A 336 -29.58 -1.23 6.52
C THR A 336 -28.68 -2.26 7.23
N ASP A 337 -27.62 -2.69 6.55
CA ASP A 337 -26.65 -3.64 7.06
C ASP A 337 -25.83 -3.07 8.19
N LEU A 338 -25.32 -1.84 8.05
CA LEU A 338 -24.48 -1.20 9.06
C LEU A 338 -25.19 -1.20 10.41
N LYS A 339 -26.46 -0.78 10.47
CA LYS A 339 -27.23 -0.83 11.72
C LYS A 339 -27.35 -2.24 12.27
N THR A 340 -27.74 -3.20 11.43
CA THR A 340 -28.07 -4.55 11.89
C THR A 340 -26.82 -5.33 12.31
N GLN A 341 -25.79 -5.32 11.46
CA GLN A 341 -24.58 -6.10 11.61
C GLN A 341 -23.63 -5.47 12.65
N LEU A 342 -23.49 -4.15 12.68
CA LEU A 342 -22.69 -3.49 13.71
C LEU A 342 -23.30 -3.68 15.09
N ASN A 343 -24.64 -3.60 15.22
CA ASN A 343 -25.30 -3.92 16.49
C ASN A 343 -24.99 -5.34 16.94
N SER A 344 -25.08 -6.34 16.04
CA SER A 344 -24.72 -7.73 16.37
C SER A 344 -23.26 -7.83 16.82
N PHE A 345 -22.34 -7.24 16.06
CA PHE A 345 -20.90 -7.26 16.37
C PHE A 345 -20.59 -6.64 17.75
N LEU A 346 -21.21 -5.51 18.08
CA LEU A 346 -20.99 -4.81 19.35
C LEU A 346 -21.48 -5.59 20.58
N GLN A 347 -22.47 -6.49 20.40
CA GLN A 347 -22.92 -7.38 21.49
C GLN A 347 -21.85 -8.41 21.85
N ASP A 348 -21.05 -8.85 20.89
CA ASP A 348 -20.01 -9.87 21.08
C ASP A 348 -18.72 -9.32 21.72
N LEU A 349 -18.59 -8.00 21.86
CA LEU A 349 -17.43 -7.38 22.50
C LEU A 349 -17.42 -7.61 24.02
N ASN A 350 -16.34 -8.16 24.56
CA ASN A 350 -16.26 -8.47 26.00
C ASN A 350 -16.03 -7.22 26.88
N GLU A 351 -15.33 -6.21 26.38
CA GLU A 351 -14.84 -5.09 27.19
C GLU A 351 -15.56 -3.75 26.93
N SER A 352 -16.17 -3.58 25.76
CA SER A 352 -16.81 -2.33 25.38
C SER A 352 -18.09 -2.05 26.17
N LYS A 353 -18.31 -0.78 26.52
CA LYS A 353 -19.61 -0.30 27.06
C LYS A 353 -20.58 0.11 25.95
N VAL A 354 -20.09 0.34 24.74
CA VAL A 354 -20.89 0.65 23.56
C VAL A 354 -21.44 -0.67 23.02
N ARG A 355 -22.77 -0.78 22.92
CA ARG A 355 -23.48 -2.02 22.59
C ARG A 355 -24.37 -1.90 21.34
N SER A 356 -24.46 -0.70 20.78
CA SER A 356 -25.27 -0.43 19.60
C SER A 356 -24.75 0.77 18.80
N LEU A 357 -25.23 0.91 17.58
CA LEU A 357 -25.05 2.11 16.76
C LEU A 357 -25.63 3.36 17.45
N GLU A 358 -26.74 3.21 18.18
CA GLU A 358 -27.30 4.28 19.00
C GLU A 358 -26.33 4.73 20.11
N ASP A 359 -25.67 3.78 20.77
CA ASP A 359 -24.64 4.08 21.77
C ASP A 359 -23.44 4.80 21.16
N ILE A 360 -23.02 4.44 19.93
CA ILE A 360 -21.96 5.15 19.20
C ILE A 360 -22.39 6.60 18.95
N ILE A 361 -23.62 6.81 18.44
CA ILE A 361 -24.13 8.14 18.15
C ILE A 361 -24.18 9.00 19.41
N TYR A 362 -24.63 8.40 20.51
CA TYR A 362 -24.67 9.05 21.82
C TYR A 362 -23.26 9.36 22.33
N PHE A 363 -22.35 8.40 22.28
CA PHE A 363 -20.95 8.57 22.69
C PHE A 363 -20.29 9.73 21.94
N ASN A 364 -20.40 9.76 20.61
CA ASN A 364 -19.86 10.84 19.78
C ASN A 364 -20.42 12.22 20.18
N LYS A 365 -21.71 12.29 20.54
CA LYS A 365 -22.34 13.55 21.02
C LYS A 365 -21.81 13.97 22.40
N GLN A 366 -21.56 13.02 23.30
CA GLN A 366 -20.99 13.33 24.62
C GLN A 366 -19.51 13.71 24.57
N HIS A 367 -18.81 13.30 23.51
CA HIS A 367 -17.39 13.53 23.27
C HIS A 367 -17.15 14.35 21.99
N ALA A 368 -18.04 15.29 21.68
CA ALA A 368 -18.04 16.00 20.40
C ALA A 368 -16.74 16.79 20.14
N ASP A 369 -16.06 17.24 21.20
CA ASP A 369 -14.75 17.90 21.12
C ASP A 369 -13.64 17.01 20.52
N GLN A 370 -13.79 15.69 20.61
CA GLN A 370 -12.83 14.69 20.11
C GLN A 370 -13.36 13.96 18.87
N GLU A 371 -14.63 13.57 18.90
CA GLU A 371 -15.24 12.69 17.90
C GLU A 371 -15.85 13.46 16.72
N LEU A 372 -16.17 14.75 16.89
CA LEU A 372 -16.87 15.59 15.92
C LEU A 372 -16.13 16.93 15.74
N PRO A 373 -14.92 16.93 15.15
CA PRO A 373 -14.08 18.11 15.05
C PRO A 373 -14.82 19.29 14.39
N THR A 374 -14.53 20.52 14.82
CA THR A 374 -15.29 21.73 14.45
C THR A 374 -15.47 21.93 12.95
N HIS A 375 -14.49 21.52 12.14
CA HIS A 375 -14.55 21.63 10.67
C HIS A 375 -15.39 20.51 10.02
N HIS A 376 -15.59 19.39 10.71
CA HIS A 376 -16.37 18.23 10.26
C HIS A 376 -17.26 17.66 11.40
N PRO A 377 -18.21 18.44 11.97
CA PRO A 377 -18.94 18.07 13.17
C PRO A 377 -20.13 17.15 12.87
N ARG A 378 -19.92 16.11 12.06
CA ARG A 378 -20.98 15.27 11.46
C ARG A 378 -20.77 13.79 11.75
N GLN A 379 -21.88 13.08 11.86
CA GLN A 379 -21.96 11.62 11.93
C GLN A 379 -23.22 11.11 11.21
N ASP A 380 -23.52 11.71 10.06
CA ASP A 380 -24.75 11.50 9.30
C ASP A 380 -24.91 10.07 8.79
N LEU A 381 -23.85 9.35 8.37
CA LEU A 381 -23.99 7.95 7.98
C LEU A 381 -24.57 7.11 9.14
N PHE A 382 -24.10 7.33 10.37
CA PHE A 382 -24.62 6.64 11.54
C PHE A 382 -26.05 7.03 11.87
N ILE A 383 -26.37 8.33 11.81
CA ILE A 383 -27.73 8.81 12.06
C ILE A 383 -28.70 8.25 11.02
N GLU A 384 -28.36 8.35 9.74
CA GLU A 384 -29.16 7.85 8.63
C GLU A 384 -29.36 6.33 8.75
N ALA A 385 -28.29 5.57 9.00
CA ALA A 385 -28.40 4.12 9.21
C ALA A 385 -29.30 3.78 10.41
N GLN A 386 -29.18 4.50 11.53
CA GLN A 386 -30.01 4.31 12.72
C GLN A 386 -31.50 4.59 12.45
N GLU A 387 -31.80 5.63 11.68
CA GLU A 387 -33.17 6.06 11.33
C GLU A 387 -33.78 5.25 10.17
N ARG A 388 -32.98 4.45 9.47
CA ARG A 388 -33.44 3.65 8.33
C ARG A 388 -34.45 2.59 8.74
N HIS A 389 -35.53 2.54 7.97
CA HIS A 389 -36.55 1.50 8.04
C HIS A 389 -36.91 1.04 6.62
N VAL A 390 -36.44 -0.14 6.25
CA VAL A 390 -36.69 -0.75 4.94
C VAL A 390 -37.36 -2.11 5.19
N SER A 391 -38.40 -2.42 4.42
CA SER A 391 -39.05 -3.74 4.52
C SER A 391 -38.10 -4.83 3.98
N VAL A 392 -38.21 -6.06 4.48
CA VAL A 392 -37.41 -7.18 3.94
C VAL A 392 -37.64 -7.36 2.43
N GLN A 393 -38.85 -7.08 1.95
CA GLN A 393 -39.18 -7.15 0.53
C GLN A 393 -38.44 -6.08 -0.28
N ASP A 394 -38.43 -4.83 0.20
CA ASP A 394 -37.76 -3.72 -0.48
C ASP A 394 -36.24 -3.87 -0.41
N TYR A 395 -35.69 -4.29 0.74
CA TYR A 395 -34.27 -4.61 0.88
C TYR A 395 -33.81 -5.63 -0.17
N ASN A 396 -34.53 -6.75 -0.28
CA ASN A 396 -34.21 -7.79 -1.26
C ASN A 396 -34.38 -7.30 -2.71
N ARG A 397 -35.28 -6.34 -2.94
CA ARG A 397 -35.47 -5.73 -4.25
C ARG A 397 -34.29 -4.84 -4.63
N HIS A 398 -33.80 -4.01 -3.71
CA HIS A 398 -32.58 -3.21 -3.90
C HIS A 398 -31.34 -4.10 -4.08
N LEU A 399 -31.17 -5.13 -3.25
CA LEU A 399 -30.07 -6.09 -3.39
C LEU A 399 -30.07 -6.75 -4.77
N LYS A 400 -31.20 -7.30 -5.20
CA LYS A 400 -31.30 -7.93 -6.52
C LYS A 400 -31.09 -6.95 -7.66
N HIS A 401 -31.58 -5.72 -7.54
CA HIS A 401 -31.35 -4.67 -8.53
C HIS A 401 -29.86 -4.35 -8.66
N LEU A 402 -29.17 -4.11 -7.53
CA LEU A 402 -27.74 -3.84 -7.50
C LEU A 402 -26.93 -4.99 -8.12
N GLU A 403 -27.23 -6.23 -7.74
CA GLU A 403 -26.55 -7.41 -8.29
C GLU A 403 -26.75 -7.52 -9.82
N ASN A 404 -27.95 -7.24 -10.33
CA ASN A 404 -28.21 -7.27 -11.77
C ASN A 404 -27.46 -6.15 -12.51
N ALA A 405 -27.51 -4.92 -11.97
CA ALA A 405 -26.86 -3.76 -12.56
C ALA A 405 -25.33 -3.92 -12.60
N ALA A 406 -24.74 -4.47 -11.54
CA ALA A 406 -23.30 -4.63 -11.44
C ALA A 406 -22.77 -5.92 -12.10
N ARG A 407 -23.51 -7.03 -12.06
CA ARG A 407 -23.12 -8.31 -12.69
C ARG A 407 -23.66 -8.41 -14.11
N GLY A 408 -24.95 -8.75 -14.22
CA GLY A 408 -25.59 -9.19 -15.46
C GLY A 408 -25.53 -8.15 -16.57
N ASP A 409 -26.00 -6.93 -16.27
CA ASP A 409 -25.96 -5.80 -17.20
C ASP A 409 -24.63 -5.01 -17.13
N GLY A 410 -23.81 -5.31 -16.12
CA GLY A 410 -22.54 -4.66 -15.85
C GLY A 410 -21.34 -5.48 -16.29
N VAL A 411 -20.56 -5.99 -15.32
CA VAL A 411 -19.26 -6.62 -15.57
C VAL A 411 -19.38 -7.83 -16.49
N ASP A 412 -20.33 -8.74 -16.25
CA ASP A 412 -20.48 -9.96 -17.05
C ASP A 412 -20.84 -9.65 -18.50
N HIS A 413 -21.72 -8.66 -18.72
CA HIS A 413 -22.09 -8.20 -20.05
C HIS A 413 -20.86 -7.73 -20.83
N ILE A 414 -20.00 -6.92 -20.21
CA ILE A 414 -18.80 -6.40 -20.86
C ILE A 414 -17.78 -7.49 -21.14
N LEU A 415 -17.50 -8.36 -20.16
CA LEU A 415 -16.57 -9.48 -20.34
C LEU A 415 -17.01 -10.37 -21.51
N GLN A 416 -18.31 -10.67 -21.61
CA GLN A 416 -18.86 -11.53 -22.67
C GLN A 416 -18.94 -10.83 -24.03
N GLN A 417 -19.51 -9.63 -24.10
CA GLN A 417 -19.74 -8.91 -25.36
C GLN A 417 -18.43 -8.56 -26.06
N TYR A 418 -17.41 -8.18 -25.29
CA TYR A 418 -16.10 -7.81 -25.83
C TYR A 418 -15.11 -8.97 -25.83
N GLU A 419 -15.53 -10.16 -25.34
CA GLU A 419 -14.72 -11.36 -25.10
C GLU A 419 -13.34 -11.00 -24.53
N VAL A 420 -13.38 -10.31 -23.38
CA VAL A 420 -12.22 -9.91 -22.58
C VAL A 420 -12.24 -10.62 -21.23
N ASP A 421 -11.07 -10.83 -20.63
CA ASP A 421 -10.92 -11.54 -19.37
C ASP A 421 -10.96 -10.59 -18.16
N VAL A 422 -10.53 -9.34 -18.34
CA VAL A 422 -10.50 -8.28 -17.31
C VAL A 422 -10.90 -6.93 -17.89
N ILE A 423 -11.44 -6.05 -17.05
CA ILE A 423 -11.71 -4.66 -17.36
C ILE A 423 -10.77 -3.78 -16.52
N ILE A 424 -10.03 -2.89 -17.16
CA ILE A 424 -9.04 -2.00 -16.52
C ILE A 424 -9.49 -0.54 -16.60
N GLY A 425 -9.35 0.20 -15.50
CA GLY A 425 -9.66 1.62 -15.38
C GLY A 425 -8.73 2.36 -14.43
N PRO A 426 -8.90 3.68 -14.24
CA PRO A 426 -8.21 4.43 -13.19
C PRO A 426 -8.49 3.84 -11.79
N ALA A 427 -7.49 3.82 -10.89
CA ALA A 427 -7.72 3.41 -9.51
C ALA A 427 -8.59 4.40 -8.72
N ASP A 428 -8.40 5.71 -8.94
CA ASP A 428 -9.28 6.79 -8.45
C ASP A 428 -10.55 6.87 -9.32
N SER A 429 -11.40 5.83 -9.27
CA SER A 429 -12.65 5.76 -10.04
C SER A 429 -13.75 5.00 -9.29
N PHE A 430 -14.95 5.00 -9.86
CA PHE A 430 -16.06 4.17 -9.40
C PHE A 430 -16.04 2.73 -9.97
N LEU A 431 -14.92 2.27 -10.54
CA LEU A 431 -14.76 0.86 -10.89
C LEU A 431 -14.87 -0.03 -9.64
N THR A 432 -14.48 0.49 -8.48
CA THR A 432 -14.62 -0.18 -7.18
C THR A 432 -16.08 -0.39 -6.81
N SER A 433 -16.97 0.57 -7.08
CA SER A 433 -18.41 0.43 -6.82
C SER A 433 -19.04 -0.66 -7.69
N MET A 434 -18.54 -0.86 -8.92
CA MET A 434 -18.93 -2.01 -9.75
C MET A 434 -18.45 -3.34 -9.16
N ALA A 435 -17.24 -3.38 -8.58
CA ALA A 435 -16.75 -4.55 -7.85
C ALA A 435 -17.58 -4.82 -6.58
N THR A 436 -17.98 -3.77 -5.86
CA THR A 436 -18.83 -3.84 -4.67
C THR A 436 -20.20 -4.39 -4.99
N GLY A 437 -20.91 -3.79 -5.95
CA GLY A 437 -22.25 -4.24 -6.34
C GLY A 437 -22.27 -5.65 -6.95
N SER A 438 -21.18 -6.06 -7.63
CA SER A 438 -21.07 -7.41 -8.18
C SER A 438 -20.57 -8.44 -7.17
N GLY A 439 -19.86 -8.02 -6.13
CA GLY A 439 -19.12 -8.90 -5.22
C GLY A 439 -17.93 -9.61 -5.88
N TYR A 440 -17.46 -9.10 -7.02
CA TYR A 440 -16.36 -9.66 -7.80
C TYR A 440 -14.99 -9.15 -7.32
N PRO A 441 -13.90 -9.87 -7.61
CA PRO A 441 -12.58 -9.43 -7.22
C PRO A 441 -12.11 -8.23 -8.06
N VAL A 442 -11.42 -7.30 -7.42
CA VAL A 442 -10.76 -6.14 -8.05
C VAL A 442 -9.35 -5.98 -7.48
N ALA A 443 -8.37 -5.70 -8.34
CA ALA A 443 -6.98 -5.49 -7.97
C ALA A 443 -6.50 -4.10 -8.37
N GLY A 444 -5.68 -3.48 -7.51
CA GLY A 444 -5.05 -2.19 -7.76
C GLY A 444 -3.57 -2.35 -8.04
N MET A 445 -3.04 -1.50 -8.92
CA MET A 445 -1.63 -1.50 -9.30
C MET A 445 -1.10 -0.06 -9.44
N PRO A 446 0.12 0.23 -8.95
CA PRO A 446 0.77 1.51 -9.12
C PRO A 446 1.10 1.74 -10.60
N LEU A 447 1.06 3.02 -11.00
CA LEU A 447 1.42 3.43 -12.34
C LEU A 447 2.54 4.48 -12.32
N SER A 448 2.31 5.62 -11.66
CA SER A 448 3.19 6.79 -11.73
C SER A 448 2.99 7.71 -10.51
N TYR A 449 3.74 8.82 -10.50
CA TYR A 449 3.69 9.86 -9.46
C TYR A 449 3.45 11.21 -10.11
N LEU A 450 2.61 12.03 -9.48
CA LEU A 450 2.33 13.37 -9.97
C LEU A 450 3.55 14.29 -9.78
N ASP A 451 3.93 15.01 -10.84
CA ASP A 451 4.96 16.06 -10.75
C ASP A 451 4.50 17.20 -9.82
N PHE A 452 3.19 17.46 -9.81
CA PHE A 452 2.52 18.47 -8.98
C PHE A 452 2.95 18.41 -7.50
N ASN A 453 2.73 17.27 -6.84
CA ASN A 453 2.98 17.15 -5.40
C ASN A 453 3.59 15.80 -4.97
N GLY A 454 3.95 14.93 -5.92
CA GLY A 454 4.52 13.61 -5.64
C GLY A 454 3.49 12.51 -5.39
N ARG A 455 2.18 12.82 -5.31
CA ARG A 455 1.12 11.84 -5.07
C ARG A 455 1.19 10.70 -6.09
N ALA A 456 1.25 9.45 -5.62
CA ALA A 456 1.14 8.29 -6.47
C ALA A 456 -0.27 8.14 -7.05
N PHE A 457 -0.38 7.50 -8.21
CA PHE A 457 -1.65 7.06 -8.79
C PHE A 457 -1.45 5.76 -9.57
N GLY A 458 -2.56 5.09 -9.87
CA GLY A 458 -2.55 3.74 -10.38
C GLY A 458 -3.75 3.38 -11.24
N LEU A 459 -3.79 2.10 -11.64
CA LEU A 459 -4.89 1.46 -12.34
C LEU A 459 -5.58 0.46 -11.42
N ALA A 460 -6.82 0.14 -11.73
CA ALA A 460 -7.57 -0.96 -11.14
C ALA A 460 -8.07 -1.91 -12.22
N ALA A 461 -8.10 -3.21 -11.92
CA ALA A 461 -8.56 -4.26 -12.80
C ALA A 461 -9.62 -5.12 -12.09
N ILE A 462 -10.79 -5.27 -12.70
CA ILE A 462 -11.87 -6.15 -12.22
C ILE A 462 -11.95 -7.39 -13.12
N ALA A 463 -12.20 -8.54 -12.49
CA ALA A 463 -12.43 -9.81 -13.18
C ALA A 463 -13.79 -10.39 -12.80
N GLY A 464 -14.24 -11.43 -13.51
CA GLY A 464 -15.48 -12.14 -13.18
C GLY A 464 -15.44 -12.86 -11.83
N GLN A 465 -16.58 -13.43 -11.43
CA GLN A 465 -16.70 -14.16 -10.16
C GLN A 465 -15.63 -15.24 -9.98
N ASN A 466 -14.98 -15.28 -8.80
CA ASN A 466 -13.95 -16.27 -8.44
C ASN A 466 -12.74 -16.31 -9.40
N GLN A 467 -12.39 -15.17 -10.00
CA GLN A 467 -11.25 -15.03 -10.92
C GLN A 467 -10.06 -14.27 -10.31
N GLU A 468 -9.83 -14.34 -9.00
CA GLU A 468 -8.69 -13.71 -8.31
C GLU A 468 -7.35 -14.10 -8.98
N ALA A 469 -7.26 -15.34 -9.46
CA ALA A 469 -6.10 -15.89 -10.14
C ALA A 469 -5.73 -15.13 -11.44
N LEU A 470 -6.69 -14.50 -12.12
CA LEU A 470 -6.39 -13.66 -13.27
C LEU A 470 -5.75 -12.35 -12.83
N LEU A 471 -6.26 -11.77 -11.75
CA LEU A 471 -5.86 -10.46 -11.26
C LEU A 471 -4.48 -10.46 -10.64
N VAL A 472 -3.94 -11.60 -10.21
CA VAL A 472 -2.60 -11.71 -9.60
C VAL A 472 -1.49 -12.12 -10.57
N LYS A 473 -1.78 -12.15 -11.87
CA LYS A 473 -0.76 -12.43 -12.90
C LYS A 473 0.18 -11.24 -13.05
N ASP A 474 1.49 -11.51 -13.16
CA ASP A 474 2.56 -10.52 -13.29
C ASP A 474 2.27 -9.52 -14.40
N HIS A 475 1.72 -9.98 -15.52
CA HIS A 475 1.40 -9.07 -16.60
C HIS A 475 0.24 -8.16 -16.23
N VAL A 476 -0.89 -8.65 -15.70
CA VAL A 476 -2.03 -7.78 -15.31
C VAL A 476 -1.60 -6.66 -14.40
N ILE A 477 -0.66 -6.94 -13.49
CA ILE A 477 -0.30 -6.03 -12.43
C ILE A 477 0.96 -5.18 -12.75
N VAL A 478 1.95 -5.67 -13.51
CA VAL A 478 3.26 -4.99 -13.63
C VAL A 478 3.34 -4.06 -14.85
N PHE A 479 3.38 -2.76 -14.58
CA PHE A 479 3.98 -1.76 -15.47
C PHE A 479 5.42 -1.53 -15.06
N LYS A 480 6.39 -2.02 -15.85
CA LYS A 480 7.84 -1.87 -15.61
C LYS A 480 8.37 -0.42 -15.67
N GLY A 481 7.52 0.61 -15.51
CA GLY A 481 7.88 2.03 -15.62
C GLY A 481 8.04 2.77 -14.29
N SER A 482 7.53 2.23 -13.17
CA SER A 482 7.57 2.93 -11.89
C SER A 482 8.90 2.65 -11.21
N LEU A 483 9.91 3.51 -11.42
CA LEU A 483 11.03 3.60 -10.49
C LEU A 483 10.44 3.78 -9.09
N VAL A 484 10.77 2.89 -8.17
CA VAL A 484 10.49 3.07 -6.74
C VAL A 484 11.34 4.26 -6.30
N LEU A 485 10.78 5.47 -6.37
CA LEU A 485 11.33 6.58 -5.62
C LEU A 485 11.05 6.30 -4.14
N ALA A 486 12.09 6.39 -3.32
CA ALA A 486 11.93 6.37 -1.88
C ALA A 486 10.90 7.44 -1.47
N PRO A 487 9.98 7.16 -0.53
CA PRO A 487 9.08 8.16 0.00
C PRO A 487 9.86 9.37 0.55
N PHE A 488 9.34 10.58 0.34
CA PHE A 488 10.00 11.84 0.72
C PHE A 488 10.07 12.10 2.24
N ALA A 489 9.73 11.11 3.08
CA ALA A 489 9.69 11.23 4.53
C ALA A 489 11.07 11.52 5.16
N GLU A 490 12.18 11.30 4.45
CA GLU A 490 13.53 11.60 4.94
C GLU A 490 13.86 13.10 4.97
N ASP A 491 13.31 13.91 4.05
CA ASP A 491 13.69 15.33 3.92
C ASP A 491 12.90 16.29 4.84
N MET A 492 11.78 15.85 5.41
CA MET A 492 10.86 16.70 6.17
C MET A 492 11.22 16.85 7.67
N VAL A 493 12.19 16.08 8.18
CA VAL A 493 12.62 16.14 9.60
C VAL A 493 13.68 17.23 9.86
N HIS A 494 14.20 17.86 8.80
CA HIS A 494 15.19 18.94 8.91
C HIS A 494 14.74 20.19 8.15
N HIS A 495 13.91 21.02 8.79
CA HIS A 495 13.72 22.41 8.37
C HIS A 495 14.29 23.35 9.44
N ASP A 496 15.61 23.50 9.36
CA ASP A 496 16.36 24.72 9.70
C ASP A 496 17.81 24.55 9.17
N ALA A 497 17.95 24.48 7.85
CA ALA A 497 19.23 24.72 7.17
C ALA A 497 18.95 25.06 5.69
N GLU A 498 19.42 26.22 5.23
CA GLU A 498 19.49 26.55 3.80
C GLU A 498 20.30 25.48 3.07
N ILE A 499 19.68 24.78 2.11
CA ILE A 499 20.37 23.82 1.24
C ILE A 499 20.42 24.35 -0.18
N SER A 500 21.62 24.75 -0.57
CA SER A 500 22.09 24.90 -1.94
C SER A 500 22.11 23.52 -2.61
N VAL A 501 21.35 23.35 -3.69
CA VAL A 501 21.36 22.14 -4.52
C VAL A 501 22.65 22.11 -5.35
N THR A 502 23.59 21.23 -5.00
CA THR A 502 24.71 20.84 -5.86
C THR A 502 24.76 19.33 -6.02
N GLY A 503 24.82 18.88 -7.28
CA GLY A 503 24.64 17.52 -7.77
C GLY A 503 25.36 16.40 -7.01
N GLY A 504 24.58 15.35 -6.74
CA GLY A 504 25.03 14.10 -6.11
C GLY A 504 24.32 12.87 -6.68
N PHE A 505 24.02 12.85 -7.98
CA PHE A 505 23.40 11.69 -8.67
C PHE A 505 24.29 11.21 -9.82
N PHE A 506 25.53 10.80 -9.57
CA PHE A 506 26.36 10.20 -10.63
C PHE A 506 27.40 9.15 -10.19
N ILE A 507 27.49 8.77 -8.90
CA ILE A 507 28.58 7.88 -8.44
C ILE A 507 28.16 6.39 -8.40
N SER A 508 26.88 6.06 -8.28
CA SER A 508 26.47 4.64 -8.22
C SER A 508 26.53 3.92 -9.57
N ALA A 509 26.26 4.61 -10.68
CA ALA A 509 26.27 4.01 -12.02
C ALA A 509 27.68 3.71 -12.57
N VAL A 510 28.73 4.34 -12.00
CA VAL A 510 30.12 4.11 -12.42
C VAL A 510 30.73 2.91 -11.70
N VAL A 511 30.24 2.53 -10.53
CA VAL A 511 30.79 1.40 -9.76
C VAL A 511 30.31 0.05 -10.31
N GLU A 512 29.08 -0.05 -10.82
CA GLU A 512 28.62 -1.29 -11.48
C GLU A 512 29.30 -1.53 -12.84
N ALA A 513 29.60 -0.47 -13.60
CA ALA A 513 30.33 -0.59 -14.87
C ALA A 513 31.80 -1.01 -14.70
N VAL A 514 32.42 -0.73 -13.54
CA VAL A 514 33.82 -1.10 -13.25
C VAL A 514 33.95 -2.53 -12.73
N VAL A 515 32.88 -3.14 -12.20
CA VAL A 515 32.91 -4.52 -11.70
C VAL A 515 32.67 -5.53 -12.83
N GLU A 516 31.94 -5.19 -13.88
CA GLU A 516 31.76 -6.08 -15.06
C GLU A 516 32.99 -6.12 -16.00
N GLU A 517 33.85 -5.10 -16.02
CA GLU A 517 35.07 -5.09 -16.85
C GLU A 517 36.32 -5.68 -16.18
N LEU A 518 36.24 -6.08 -14.91
CA LEU A 518 37.35 -6.75 -14.21
C LEU A 518 37.35 -8.29 -14.35
N ASP A 519 36.31 -8.88 -14.94
CA ASP A 519 36.21 -10.33 -15.19
C ASP A 519 36.65 -10.76 -16.61
N ALA A 520 37.02 -9.79 -17.46
CA ALA A 520 37.58 -10.05 -18.79
C ALA A 520 39.06 -9.60 -18.83
N GLY A 521 39.97 -10.56 -18.62
CA GLY A 521 41.40 -10.29 -18.58
C GLY A 521 41.95 -9.55 -19.82
N VAL A 522 42.81 -8.56 -19.52
CA VAL A 522 43.79 -7.90 -20.41
C VAL A 522 43.21 -6.98 -21.48
N VAL A 523 43.32 -5.65 -21.31
CA VAL A 523 43.99 -4.69 -22.22
C VAL A 523 44.26 -3.37 -21.47
N SER A 524 45.45 -2.80 -21.65
CA SER A 524 45.89 -1.50 -21.12
C SER A 524 45.24 -0.31 -21.86
N ALA A 525 44.78 0.72 -21.14
CA ALA A 525 44.54 2.04 -21.71
C ALA A 525 44.99 3.17 -20.78
N ASN A 526 45.86 4.04 -21.29
CA ASN A 526 46.31 5.28 -20.65
C ASN A 526 45.19 6.33 -20.68
N PHE A 527 44.89 6.96 -19.56
CA PHE A 527 44.07 8.18 -19.53
C PHE A 527 44.94 9.39 -19.21
N GLY A 528 44.94 10.36 -20.15
CA GLY A 528 45.56 11.67 -20.00
C GLY A 528 44.73 12.59 -19.11
N GLU A 529 45.42 13.52 -18.46
CA GLU A 529 44.88 14.52 -17.53
C GLU A 529 43.72 15.33 -18.14
N VAL A 530 42.58 15.38 -17.43
CA VAL A 530 41.55 16.40 -17.64
C VAL A 530 41.59 17.34 -16.44
N ALA A 531 42.12 18.55 -16.66
CA ALA A 531 42.03 19.65 -15.71
C ALA A 531 40.68 20.35 -15.88
N VAL A 532 39.91 20.46 -14.79
CA VAL A 532 38.67 21.28 -14.75
C VAL A 532 38.97 22.55 -13.95
N THR A 533 38.96 23.69 -14.64
CA THR A 533 38.98 25.03 -14.05
C THR A 533 37.55 25.50 -13.74
N PHE A 534 37.32 25.96 -12.51
CA PHE A 534 36.08 26.63 -12.11
C PHE A 534 36.15 28.13 -12.45
N GLY A 535 35.12 28.63 -13.15
CA GLY A 535 34.86 30.06 -13.37
C GLY A 535 33.59 30.49 -12.62
N GLN A 536 33.59 31.75 -12.19
CA GLN A 536 32.68 32.41 -11.22
C GLN A 536 31.19 32.15 -11.36
#